data_AF-A0A7X7YQR2-F1
#
_entry.id   AF-A0A7X7YQR2-F1
#
_cell.length_a   1.000
_cell.length_b   1.000
_cell.length_c   1.000
_cell.angle_alpha   90.00
_cell.angle_beta   90.00
_cell.angle_gamma   90.00
#
_symmetry.space_group_name_H-M   'P 1'
#
loop_
_entity.id
_entity.type
_entity.pdbx_description
1 polymer ?
#
loop_
_entity_poly.entity_id
_entity_poly.type
_entity_poly.pdbx_seq_one_letter_code
_entity_poly.pdbx_strand_id
1 'polypeptide(L)'
;MNTHTLAIAFMILLTIFVVDVFTHNYLSETIHTVLYSVSIPMYSAKNYLEDRFSHTIVVQNVYLFNQESNGLEVLSVDLEGLYVRNLNKKGVVINAEDGRLIGFVKKTGKVGYVVKWWESEFPVTIESTSIRSVSAVGYYSNLKIDIPDPNVQVSGKVYLSEYFEYGRLLKANNLSIGKYENDVFYPEIPQISNCVVLLEEYQDHLGTATDKGE
;
A
#
# COMPACT_ATOMS: atom_id res chain seq x y z
N MET A 1 30.44 -28.01 -4.35
CA MET A 1 30.04 -28.90 -5.46
C MET A 1 31.14 -29.94 -5.63
N ASN A 2 30.83 -31.23 -5.56
CA ASN A 2 31.85 -32.29 -5.61
C ASN A 2 32.48 -32.33 -7.02
N THR A 3 33.80 -32.56 -7.13
CA THR A 3 34.54 -32.64 -8.40
C THR A 3 33.93 -33.68 -9.36
N HIS A 4 33.39 -34.77 -8.82
CA HIS A 4 32.64 -35.77 -9.57
C HIS A 4 31.35 -35.22 -10.20
N THR A 5 30.62 -34.34 -9.50
CA THR A 5 29.39 -33.72 -10.01
C THR A 5 29.67 -32.77 -11.18
N LEU A 6 30.77 -32.01 -11.07
CA LEU A 6 31.23 -31.12 -12.15
C LEU A 6 31.66 -31.94 -13.38
N ALA A 7 32.41 -33.02 -13.18
CA ALA A 7 32.86 -33.90 -14.26
C ALA A 7 31.69 -34.59 -14.99
N ILE A 8 30.66 -35.04 -14.25
CA ILE A 8 29.46 -35.64 -14.82
C ILE A 8 28.67 -34.60 -15.64
N ALA A 9 28.45 -33.40 -15.10
CA ALA A 9 27.77 -32.33 -15.82
C ALA A 9 28.53 -31.93 -17.09
N PHE A 10 29.87 -31.89 -17.03
CA PHE A 10 30.71 -31.60 -18.19
C PHE A 10 30.64 -32.70 -19.25
N MET A 11 30.67 -33.98 -18.86
CA MET A 11 30.48 -35.11 -19.80
C MET A 11 29.11 -35.09 -20.47
N ILE A 12 28.06 -34.73 -19.73
CA ILE A 12 26.70 -34.60 -20.29
C ILE A 12 26.66 -33.46 -21.32
N LEU A 13 27.19 -32.29 -20.98
CA LEU A 13 27.30 -31.14 -21.91
C LEU A 13 28.12 -31.49 -23.16
N LEU A 14 29.25 -32.18 -22.99
CA LEU A 14 30.10 -32.62 -24.10
C LEU A 14 29.36 -33.60 -25.02
N THR A 15 28.60 -34.52 -24.44
CA THR A 15 27.81 -35.50 -25.21
C THR A 15 26.72 -34.81 -26.00
N ILE A 16 25.99 -33.86 -25.40
CA ILE A 16 24.98 -33.05 -26.08
C ILE A 16 25.61 -32.27 -27.24
N PHE A 17 26.78 -31.66 -27.01
CA PHE A 17 27.51 -30.92 -28.04
C PHE A 17 27.94 -31.81 -29.20
N VAL A 18 28.50 -32.99 -28.92
CA VAL A 18 28.89 -33.94 -29.96
C VAL A 18 27.68 -34.40 -30.77
N VAL A 19 26.56 -34.74 -30.10
CA VAL A 19 25.31 -35.11 -30.77
C VAL A 19 24.82 -33.98 -31.67
N ASP A 20 24.82 -32.73 -31.19
CA ASP A 20 24.36 -31.57 -31.97
C ASP A 20 25.20 -31.38 -33.24
N VAL A 21 26.53 -31.48 -33.14
CA VAL A 21 27.46 -31.41 -34.28
C VAL A 21 27.18 -32.51 -35.31
N PHE A 22 26.97 -33.76 -34.88
CA PHE A 22 26.65 -34.87 -35.79
C PHE A 22 25.25 -34.73 -36.42
N THR A 23 24.33 -34.05 -35.74
CA THR A 23 22.98 -33.74 -36.26
C THR A 23 22.91 -32.42 -37.04
N HIS A 24 24.05 -31.88 -37.49
CA HIS A 24 24.12 -30.61 -38.23
C HIS A 24 23.43 -29.43 -37.51
N ASN A 25 23.63 -29.32 -36.20
CA ASN A 25 23.10 -28.24 -35.34
C ASN A 25 21.56 -28.25 -35.17
N TYR A 26 20.90 -29.36 -35.45
CA TYR A 26 19.44 -29.46 -35.33
C TYR A 26 18.92 -29.17 -33.92
N LEU A 27 19.64 -29.60 -32.87
CA LEU A 27 19.24 -29.33 -31.48
C LEU A 27 19.39 -27.84 -31.17
N SER A 28 20.50 -27.23 -31.57
CA SER A 28 20.72 -25.78 -31.45
C SER A 28 19.64 -24.97 -32.18
N GLU A 29 19.30 -25.31 -33.42
CA GLU A 29 18.24 -24.63 -34.19
C GLU A 29 16.87 -24.79 -33.54
N THR A 30 16.57 -25.97 -32.99
CA THR A 30 15.30 -26.23 -32.31
C THR A 30 15.18 -25.41 -31.04
N ILE A 31 16.23 -25.42 -30.20
CA ILE A 31 16.29 -24.63 -28.96
C ILE A 31 16.21 -23.14 -29.29
N HIS A 32 16.95 -22.67 -30.29
CA HIS A 32 16.91 -21.29 -30.75
C HIS A 32 15.50 -20.90 -31.23
N THR A 33 14.87 -21.72 -32.06
CA THR A 33 13.51 -21.46 -32.57
C THR A 33 12.49 -21.37 -31.45
N VAL A 34 12.53 -22.29 -30.48
CA VAL A 34 11.63 -22.26 -29.32
C VAL A 34 11.88 -21.01 -28.47
N LEU A 35 13.13 -20.74 -28.10
CA LEU A 35 13.46 -19.56 -27.28
C LEU A 35 13.11 -18.25 -28.00
N TYR A 36 13.37 -18.15 -29.30
CA TYR A 36 13.05 -17.00 -30.13
C TYR A 36 11.52 -16.78 -30.23
N SER A 37 10.77 -17.86 -30.43
CA SER A 37 9.29 -17.81 -30.54
C SER A 37 8.61 -17.34 -29.26
N VAL A 38 9.22 -17.60 -28.09
CA VAL A 38 8.69 -17.19 -26.78
C VAL A 38 9.21 -15.81 -26.39
N SER A 39 10.47 -15.51 -26.68
CA SER A 39 11.11 -14.24 -26.27
C SER A 39 10.59 -13.04 -27.03
N ILE A 40 10.25 -13.15 -28.33
CA ILE A 40 9.73 -12.01 -29.10
C ILE A 40 8.37 -11.52 -28.57
N PRO A 41 7.33 -12.36 -28.42
CA PRO A 41 6.06 -11.92 -27.87
C PRO A 41 6.20 -11.33 -26.46
N MET A 42 7.10 -11.91 -25.65
CA MET A 42 7.35 -11.48 -24.28
C MET A 42 8.08 -10.13 -24.23
N TYR A 43 9.03 -9.89 -25.13
CA TYR A 43 9.70 -8.60 -25.32
C TYR A 43 8.73 -7.54 -25.84
N SER A 44 7.89 -7.88 -26.82
CA SER A 44 6.84 -6.99 -27.33
C SER A 44 5.79 -6.67 -26.28
N ALA A 45 5.36 -7.64 -25.47
CA ALA A 45 4.44 -7.43 -24.36
C ALA A 45 5.05 -6.54 -23.28
N LYS A 46 6.32 -6.77 -22.92
CA LYS A 46 7.07 -5.91 -22.00
C LYS A 46 7.10 -4.47 -22.52
N ASN A 47 7.53 -4.25 -23.76
CA ASN A 47 7.61 -2.91 -24.34
C ASN A 47 6.24 -2.25 -24.45
N TYR A 48 5.20 -3.00 -24.82
CA TYR A 48 3.82 -2.51 -24.84
C TYR A 48 3.34 -2.11 -23.45
N LEU A 49 3.63 -2.90 -22.42
CA LEU A 49 3.28 -2.58 -21.03
C LEU A 49 4.07 -1.38 -20.51
N GLU A 50 5.37 -1.32 -20.78
CA GLU A 50 6.22 -0.16 -20.41
C GLU A 50 5.70 1.11 -21.08
N ASP A 51 5.37 1.07 -22.37
CA ASP A 51 4.81 2.21 -23.11
C ASP A 51 3.40 2.59 -22.62
N ARG A 52 2.54 1.60 -22.34
CA ARG A 52 1.22 1.85 -21.75
C ARG A 52 1.36 2.52 -20.39
N PHE A 53 2.21 1.99 -19.52
CA PHE A 53 2.41 2.52 -18.16
C PHE A 53 3.17 3.85 -18.13
N SER A 54 4.01 4.15 -19.12
CA SER A 54 4.62 5.48 -19.22
C SER A 54 3.64 6.55 -19.69
N HIS A 55 2.62 6.19 -20.48
CA HIS A 55 1.68 7.14 -21.08
C HIS A 55 0.32 7.23 -20.39
N THR A 56 -0.11 6.23 -19.62
CA THR A 56 -1.37 6.29 -18.86
C THR A 56 -1.14 6.68 -17.41
N ILE A 57 -0.97 7.98 -17.17
CA ILE A 57 -1.40 8.56 -15.90
C ILE A 57 -2.93 8.59 -15.99
N VAL A 58 -3.59 7.52 -15.56
CA VAL A 58 -5.04 7.52 -15.38
C VAL A 58 -5.31 8.36 -14.14
N VAL A 59 -5.35 9.67 -14.29
CA VAL A 59 -5.90 10.56 -13.26
C VAL A 59 -7.40 10.33 -13.29
N GLN A 60 -7.88 9.46 -12.41
CA GLN A 60 -9.30 9.39 -12.13
C GLN A 60 -9.62 10.56 -11.21
N ASN A 61 -10.38 11.54 -11.70
CA ASN A 61 -10.85 12.64 -10.87
C ASN A 61 -11.91 12.06 -9.94
N VAL A 62 -11.55 11.91 -8.67
CA VAL A 62 -12.44 11.42 -7.63
C VAL A 62 -12.86 12.62 -6.80
N TYR A 63 -14.17 12.80 -6.60
CA TYR A 63 -14.68 13.80 -5.68
C TYR A 63 -14.74 13.20 -4.27
N LEU A 64 -13.81 13.60 -3.40
CA LEU A 64 -13.82 13.26 -1.98
C LEU A 64 -14.01 14.53 -1.17
N PHE A 65 -14.92 14.50 -0.20
CA PHE A 65 -15.21 15.64 0.69
C PHE A 65 -15.52 16.94 -0.08
N ASN A 66 -16.22 16.85 -1.20
CA ASN A 66 -16.53 17.97 -2.11
C ASN A 66 -15.31 18.66 -2.73
N GLN A 67 -14.15 18.00 -2.78
CA GLN A 67 -12.94 18.46 -3.46
C GLN A 67 -12.50 17.46 -4.54
N GLU A 68 -12.03 17.98 -5.67
CA GLU A 68 -11.46 17.16 -6.74
C GLU A 68 -10.07 16.66 -6.30
N SER A 69 -9.91 15.33 -6.23
CA SER A 69 -8.65 14.70 -5.84
C SER A 69 -8.20 13.70 -6.90
N ASN A 70 -6.88 13.63 -7.09
CA ASN A 70 -6.26 12.71 -8.02
C ASN A 70 -6.25 11.31 -7.40
N GLY A 71 -7.06 10.41 -7.94
CA GLY A 71 -7.03 8.99 -7.60
C GLY A 71 -5.68 8.35 -7.94
N LEU A 72 -5.20 7.50 -7.05
CA LEU A 72 -4.00 6.68 -7.22
C LEU A 72 -4.39 5.23 -7.47
N GLU A 73 -3.77 4.63 -8.47
CA GLU A 73 -4.02 3.24 -8.86
C GLU A 73 -3.35 2.25 -7.92
N VAL A 74 -4.13 1.29 -7.42
CA VAL A 74 -3.64 0.16 -6.62
C VAL A 74 -3.15 -0.93 -7.57
N LEU A 75 -1.88 -1.30 -7.45
CA LEU A 75 -1.23 -2.30 -8.30
C LEU A 75 -1.43 -3.72 -7.76
N SER A 76 -1.34 -3.88 -6.44
CA SER A 76 -1.54 -5.16 -5.75
C SER A 76 -1.79 -4.96 -4.26
N VAL A 77 -2.40 -5.96 -3.63
CA VAL A 77 -2.72 -5.99 -2.20
C VAL A 77 -2.11 -7.26 -1.60
N ASP A 78 -1.33 -7.13 -0.54
CA ASP A 78 -0.77 -8.26 0.21
C ASP A 78 -1.49 -8.39 1.58
N LEU A 79 -0.95 -9.14 2.54
CA LEU A 79 -1.56 -9.27 3.87
C LEU A 79 -1.43 -7.98 4.70
N GLU A 80 -0.25 -7.37 4.70
CA GLU A 80 0.11 -6.23 5.56
C GLU A 80 -0.27 -4.85 4.96
N GLY A 81 -0.47 -4.78 3.65
CA GLY A 81 -0.52 -3.52 2.94
C GLY A 81 -0.97 -3.62 1.48
N LEU A 82 -0.70 -2.53 0.74
CA LEU A 82 -0.95 -2.42 -0.69
C LEU A 82 0.16 -1.62 -1.39
N TYR A 83 0.37 -1.95 -2.67
CA TYR A 83 1.30 -1.25 -3.55
C TYR A 83 0.52 -0.28 -4.44
N VAL A 84 0.95 0.98 -4.45
CA VAL A 84 0.26 2.08 -5.14
C VAL A 84 1.19 2.72 -6.15
N ARG A 85 0.68 2.97 -7.36
CA ARG A 85 1.44 3.62 -8.43
C ARG A 85 1.65 5.11 -8.13
N ASN A 86 2.85 5.60 -8.43
CA ASN A 86 3.24 7.02 -8.37
C ASN A 86 2.96 7.70 -7.01
N LEU A 87 3.07 6.96 -5.91
CA LEU A 87 2.88 7.47 -4.56
C LEU A 87 4.14 8.23 -4.08
N ASN A 88 4.25 9.50 -4.45
CA ASN A 88 5.47 10.29 -4.26
C ASN A 88 5.58 11.00 -2.90
N LYS A 89 4.50 11.03 -2.13
CA LYS A 89 4.42 11.75 -0.85
C LYS A 89 3.93 10.83 0.27
N LYS A 90 4.29 11.20 1.49
CA LYS A 90 3.83 10.55 2.71
C LYS A 90 2.41 11.01 3.05
N GLY A 91 1.76 10.27 3.94
CA GLY A 91 0.43 10.63 4.44
C GLY A 91 -0.46 9.45 4.76
N VAL A 92 -1.76 9.73 4.75
CA VAL A 92 -2.84 8.79 5.03
C VAL A 92 -3.55 8.44 3.73
N VAL A 93 -3.85 7.16 3.52
CA VAL A 93 -4.55 6.68 2.33
C VAL A 93 -5.98 6.30 2.69
N ILE A 94 -6.93 6.80 1.90
CA ILE A 94 -8.36 6.54 2.04
C ILE A 94 -8.93 5.89 0.78
N ASN A 95 -10.04 5.18 0.94
CA ASN A 95 -10.77 4.59 -0.17
C ASN A 95 -11.39 5.71 -1.01
N ALA A 96 -11.28 5.60 -2.33
CA ALA A 96 -11.80 6.60 -3.26
C ALA A 96 -13.34 6.68 -3.32
N GLU A 97 -14.04 5.58 -3.04
CA GLU A 97 -15.49 5.46 -3.18
C GLU A 97 -16.24 5.93 -1.93
N ASP A 98 -15.76 5.56 -0.74
CA ASP A 98 -16.45 5.81 0.53
C ASP A 98 -15.65 6.63 1.55
N GLY A 99 -14.41 7.01 1.19
CA GLY A 99 -13.54 7.84 2.04
C GLY A 99 -12.98 7.14 3.27
N ARG A 100 -13.28 5.85 3.50
CA ARG A 100 -12.80 5.13 4.70
C ARG A 100 -11.28 5.01 4.71
N LEU A 101 -10.71 5.08 5.90
CA LEU A 101 -9.27 4.91 6.12
C LEU A 101 -8.80 3.54 5.63
N ILE A 102 -7.84 3.49 4.71
CA ILE A 102 -7.17 2.26 4.28
C ILE A 102 -5.90 2.04 5.08
N GLY A 103 -5.07 3.07 5.24
CA GLY A 103 -3.76 2.87 5.87
C GLY A 103 -2.82 4.06 5.75
N PHE A 104 -1.54 3.80 6.04
CA PHE A 104 -0.50 4.82 6.19
C PHE A 104 0.65 4.57 5.22
N VAL A 105 1.18 5.64 4.60
CA VAL A 105 2.25 5.52 3.61
C VAL A 105 3.59 5.17 4.26
N LYS A 106 4.06 3.93 4.09
CA LYS A 106 5.36 3.46 4.59
C LYS A 106 6.50 3.71 3.62
N LYS A 107 6.28 3.60 2.30
CA LYS A 107 7.30 3.86 1.27
C LYS A 107 6.74 4.72 0.14
N THR A 108 7.53 5.69 -0.32
CA THR A 108 7.21 6.56 -1.45
C THR A 108 8.06 6.21 -2.69
N GLY A 109 7.59 6.63 -3.87
CA GLY A 109 8.27 6.49 -5.16
C GLY A 109 7.32 6.15 -6.30
N LYS A 110 7.88 5.75 -7.45
CA LYS A 110 7.11 5.27 -8.63
C LYS A 110 6.16 4.11 -8.27
N VAL A 111 6.56 3.29 -7.30
CA VAL A 111 5.71 2.33 -6.62
C VAL A 111 5.91 2.56 -5.13
N GLY A 112 4.89 3.08 -4.47
CA GLY A 112 4.87 3.24 -3.02
C GLY A 112 4.17 2.08 -2.33
N TYR A 113 4.33 2.02 -1.02
CA TYR A 113 3.76 0.99 -0.17
C TYR A 113 3.00 1.63 0.99
N VAL A 114 1.77 1.16 1.20
CA VAL A 114 0.86 1.61 2.24
C VAL A 114 0.60 0.43 3.16
N VAL A 115 0.83 0.60 4.46
CA VAL A 115 0.48 -0.41 5.46
C VAL A 115 -0.98 -0.21 5.84
N LYS A 116 -1.75 -1.29 5.86
CA LYS A 116 -3.16 -1.24 6.27
C LYS A 116 -3.27 -0.77 7.71
N TRP A 117 -4.29 0.04 8.01
CA TRP A 117 -4.43 0.56 9.36
C TRP A 117 -4.60 -0.58 10.38
N TRP A 118 -5.31 -1.66 10.03
CA TRP A 118 -5.51 -2.79 10.95
C TRP A 118 -4.26 -3.65 11.19
N GLU A 119 -3.16 -3.35 10.49
CA GLU A 119 -1.83 -3.94 10.65
C GLU A 119 -0.84 -2.92 11.25
N SER A 120 -1.34 -1.77 11.73
CA SER A 120 -0.56 -0.65 12.25
C SER A 120 -0.93 -0.36 13.71
N GLU A 121 -0.05 0.36 14.40
CA GLU A 121 -0.31 0.85 15.76
C GLU A 121 -0.40 2.37 15.75
N PHE A 122 -1.45 2.92 16.37
CA PHE A 122 -1.70 4.37 16.34
C PHE A 122 -2.67 4.80 17.44
N PRO A 123 -2.62 6.08 17.87
CA PRO A 123 -3.58 6.60 18.82
C PRO A 123 -4.97 6.74 18.20
N VAL A 124 -6.00 6.49 18.99
CA VAL A 124 -7.42 6.57 18.58
C VAL A 124 -8.21 7.48 19.51
N THR A 125 -9.33 8.00 19.01
CA THR A 125 -10.31 8.73 19.80
C THR A 125 -11.64 7.96 19.78
N ILE A 126 -12.15 7.64 20.96
CA ILE A 126 -13.46 7.01 21.15
C ILE A 126 -14.46 8.11 21.49
N GLU A 127 -15.49 8.28 20.68
CA GLU A 127 -16.58 9.22 20.91
C GLU A 127 -17.75 8.51 21.58
N SER A 128 -18.09 8.93 22.80
CA SER A 128 -19.19 8.33 23.56
C SER A 128 -20.54 8.56 22.88
N THR A 129 -21.30 7.48 22.66
CA THR A 129 -22.68 7.55 22.17
C THR A 129 -23.65 8.05 23.24
N SER A 130 -23.30 7.89 24.52
CA SER A 130 -24.20 8.12 25.66
C SER A 130 -24.10 9.55 26.21
N ILE A 131 -22.92 10.18 26.10
CA ILE A 131 -22.68 11.53 26.63
C ILE A 131 -22.00 12.34 25.52
N ARG A 132 -22.77 13.24 24.88
CA ARG A 132 -22.23 14.25 23.95
C ARG A 132 -21.27 15.16 24.70
N SER A 133 -19.98 14.82 24.72
CA SER A 133 -18.80 15.64 25.14
C SER A 133 -17.68 14.80 25.75
N VAL A 134 -17.90 13.50 26.02
CA VAL A 134 -16.86 12.62 26.56
C VAL A 134 -16.19 11.89 25.41
N SER A 135 -14.97 12.31 25.09
CA SER A 135 -14.05 11.55 24.24
C SER A 135 -12.93 10.97 25.10
N ALA A 136 -12.62 9.69 24.88
CA ALA A 136 -11.43 9.06 25.44
C ALA A 136 -10.36 8.94 24.37
N VAL A 137 -9.10 9.12 24.76
CA VAL A 137 -7.95 8.81 23.92
C VAL A 137 -7.46 7.43 24.31
N GLY A 138 -7.33 6.55 23.34
CA GLY A 138 -6.79 5.20 23.51
C GLY A 138 -5.63 4.95 22.54
N TYR A 139 -5.04 3.77 22.66
CA TYR A 139 -4.01 3.30 21.75
C TYR A 139 -4.48 2.01 21.07
N TYR A 140 -4.50 2.01 19.74
CA TYR A 140 -4.85 0.83 18.95
C TYR A 140 -3.60 -0.01 18.67
N SER A 141 -3.68 -1.31 18.95
CA SER A 141 -2.69 -2.32 18.55
C SER A 141 -3.36 -3.68 18.45
N ASN A 142 -3.04 -4.45 17.41
CA ASN A 142 -3.46 -5.85 17.24
C ASN A 142 -4.97 -6.09 17.45
N LEU A 143 -5.81 -5.27 16.81
CA LEU A 143 -7.28 -5.32 16.92
C LEU A 143 -7.83 -5.09 18.34
N LYS A 144 -7.04 -4.48 19.22
CA LYS A 144 -7.43 -4.07 20.57
C LYS A 144 -7.21 -2.58 20.75
N ILE A 145 -7.90 -2.00 21.73
CA ILE A 145 -7.72 -0.61 22.14
C ILE A 145 -7.42 -0.59 23.63
N ASP A 146 -6.25 -0.07 23.97
CA ASP A 146 -5.85 0.16 25.35
C ASP A 146 -6.24 1.59 25.75
N ILE A 147 -7.06 1.72 26.79
CA ILE A 147 -7.46 3.01 27.35
C ILE A 147 -6.58 3.28 28.58
N PRO A 148 -5.79 4.37 28.61
CA PRO A 148 -4.86 4.65 29.71
C PRO A 148 -5.54 4.90 31.05
N ASP A 149 -6.77 5.43 31.05
CA ASP A 149 -7.55 5.69 32.27
C ASP A 149 -8.60 4.57 32.49
N PRO A 150 -8.39 3.68 33.47
CA PRO A 150 -9.28 2.55 33.73
C PRO A 150 -10.65 2.97 34.30
N ASN A 151 -10.83 4.22 34.73
CA ASN A 151 -12.10 4.71 35.26
C ASN A 151 -13.03 5.26 34.17
N VAL A 152 -12.54 5.37 32.93
CA VAL A 152 -13.28 5.94 31.82
C VAL A 152 -14.08 4.83 31.13
N GLN A 153 -15.33 4.66 31.55
CA GLN A 153 -16.29 3.83 30.81
C GLN A 153 -16.77 4.60 29.58
N VAL A 154 -16.28 4.19 28.41
CA VAL A 154 -16.68 4.73 27.11
C VAL A 154 -17.19 3.64 26.21
N SER A 155 -18.26 3.97 25.48
CA SER A 155 -18.85 3.12 24.46
C SER A 155 -19.24 4.01 23.30
N GLY A 156 -18.85 3.64 22.08
CA GLY A 156 -19.22 4.40 20.89
C GLY A 156 -18.27 4.22 19.71
N LYS A 157 -18.24 5.20 18.82
CA LYS A 157 -17.47 5.13 17.57
C LYS A 157 -16.01 5.40 17.82
N VAL A 158 -15.16 4.65 17.12
CA VAL A 158 -13.72 4.80 17.16
C VAL A 158 -13.25 5.50 15.89
N TYR A 159 -12.44 6.52 16.06
CA TYR A 159 -11.81 7.26 14.99
C TYR A 159 -10.29 7.27 15.17
N LEU A 160 -9.57 7.56 14.09
CA LEU A 160 -8.18 7.99 14.18
C LEU A 160 -8.08 9.18 15.15
N SER A 161 -7.06 9.21 16.01
CA SER A 161 -6.96 10.23 17.05
C SER A 161 -7.07 11.64 16.48
N GLU A 162 -7.82 12.52 17.14
CA GLU A 162 -7.92 13.93 16.78
C GLU A 162 -6.58 14.70 16.87
N TYR A 163 -5.57 14.10 17.48
CA TYR A 163 -4.20 14.62 17.56
C TYR A 163 -3.29 14.03 16.47
N PHE A 164 -3.75 13.03 15.73
CA PHE A 164 -3.05 12.45 14.60
C PHE A 164 -3.43 13.19 13.31
N GLU A 165 -2.57 13.12 12.31
CA GLU A 165 -2.83 13.74 11.02
C GLU A 165 -4.16 13.26 10.44
N TYR A 166 -4.96 14.22 9.94
CA TYR A 166 -6.29 13.99 9.39
C TYR A 166 -7.33 13.39 10.34
N GLY A 167 -7.02 13.07 11.59
CA GLY A 167 -7.98 12.46 12.52
C GLY A 167 -9.22 13.31 12.76
N ARG A 168 -9.06 14.63 12.91
CA ARG A 168 -10.18 15.58 12.99
C ARG A 168 -11.03 15.60 11.71
N LEU A 169 -10.39 15.53 10.55
CA LEU A 169 -11.07 15.56 9.26
C LEU A 169 -11.91 14.28 9.07
N LEU A 170 -11.33 13.12 9.35
CA LEU A 170 -12.02 11.84 9.25
C LEU A 170 -13.19 11.77 10.23
N LYS A 171 -12.99 12.22 11.48
CA LYS A 171 -14.06 12.31 12.47
C LYS A 171 -15.18 13.27 12.06
N ALA A 172 -14.85 14.46 11.55
CA ALA A 172 -15.86 15.44 11.11
C ALA A 172 -16.75 14.91 9.97
N ASN A 173 -16.20 14.01 9.14
CA ASN A 173 -16.94 13.30 8.09
C ASN A 173 -17.54 11.97 8.55
N ASN A 174 -17.51 11.68 9.86
CA ASN A 174 -18.08 10.47 10.47
C ASN A 174 -17.51 9.16 9.88
N LEU A 175 -16.21 9.17 9.53
CA LEU A 175 -15.47 8.02 9.02
C LEU A 175 -14.84 7.24 10.17
N SER A 176 -15.62 6.35 10.79
CA SER A 176 -15.13 5.49 11.88
C SER A 176 -14.29 4.32 11.36
N ILE A 177 -13.31 3.90 12.16
CA ILE A 177 -12.56 2.66 11.95
C ILE A 177 -13.20 1.46 12.65
N GLY A 178 -14.24 1.70 13.45
CA GLY A 178 -14.99 0.68 14.16
C GLY A 178 -15.79 1.23 15.33
N LYS A 179 -16.21 0.33 16.21
CA LYS A 179 -16.95 0.64 17.44
C LYS A 179 -16.28 0.00 18.63
N TYR A 180 -16.35 0.65 19.78
CA TYR A 180 -15.88 0.12 21.06
C TYR A 180 -17.08 0.00 21.98
N GLU A 181 -17.43 -1.21 22.40
CA GLU A 181 -18.59 -1.49 23.25
C GLU A 181 -18.26 -2.64 24.20
N ASN A 182 -18.61 -2.51 25.47
CA ASN A 182 -18.38 -3.54 26.51
C ASN A 182 -16.92 -4.02 26.56
N ASP A 183 -15.97 -3.08 26.52
CA ASP A 183 -14.52 -3.35 26.53
C ASP A 183 -13.98 -4.17 25.34
N VAL A 184 -14.75 -4.25 24.25
CA VAL A 184 -14.38 -4.94 23.03
C VAL A 184 -14.38 -3.97 21.86
N PHE A 185 -13.33 -4.01 21.05
CA PHE A 185 -13.24 -3.29 19.79
C PHE A 185 -13.78 -4.15 18.64
N TYR A 186 -14.73 -3.58 17.90
CA TYR A 186 -15.33 -4.14 16.69
C TYR A 186 -14.85 -3.35 15.49
N PRO A 187 -13.81 -3.82 14.76
CA PRO A 187 -13.25 -3.12 13.62
C PRO A 187 -14.20 -3.11 12.42
N GLU A 188 -14.28 -1.99 11.72
CA GLU A 188 -15.00 -1.84 10.45
C GLU A 188 -13.99 -1.79 9.29
N ILE A 189 -13.51 -2.96 8.87
CA ILE A 189 -12.47 -3.08 7.83
C ILE A 189 -13.08 -2.73 6.45
N PRO A 190 -12.54 -1.73 5.73
CA PRO A 190 -13.01 -1.38 4.40
C PRO A 190 -12.55 -2.38 3.34
N GLN A 191 -13.34 -2.52 2.28
CA GLN A 191 -12.87 -3.17 1.06
C GLN A 191 -11.89 -2.22 0.35
N ILE A 192 -10.79 -2.76 -0.18
CA ILE A 192 -9.80 -1.96 -0.91
C ILE A 192 -10.23 -1.92 -2.38
N SER A 193 -10.57 -0.73 -2.87
CA SER A 193 -10.86 -0.45 -4.27
C SER A 193 -9.58 -0.43 -5.12
N ASN A 194 -9.72 -0.55 -6.44
CA ASN A 194 -8.60 -0.43 -7.38
C ASN A 194 -8.00 0.98 -7.43
N CYS A 195 -8.70 1.96 -6.87
CA CYS A 195 -8.31 3.36 -6.81
C CYS A 195 -8.41 3.86 -5.36
N VAL A 196 -7.39 4.56 -4.89
CA VAL A 196 -7.31 5.12 -3.53
C VAL A 196 -6.90 6.58 -3.60
N VAL A 197 -7.12 7.35 -2.55
CA VAL A 197 -6.70 8.76 -2.49
C VAL A 197 -5.71 8.97 -1.36
N LEU A 198 -4.68 9.77 -1.63
CA LEU A 198 -3.70 10.20 -0.65
C LEU A 198 -4.13 11.53 -0.03
N LEU A 199 -4.22 11.54 1.30
CA LEU A 199 -4.19 12.74 2.12
C LEU A 199 -2.74 12.97 2.55
N GLU A 200 -2.04 13.89 1.89
CA GLU A 200 -0.60 14.13 2.06
C GLU A 200 -0.27 14.66 3.47
N GLU A 201 0.83 14.27 4.11
CA GLU A 201 1.21 14.86 5.42
C GLU A 201 1.23 16.40 5.33
N TYR A 202 0.81 17.07 6.40
CA TYR A 202 0.89 18.53 6.43
C TYR A 202 2.35 18.94 6.26
N GLN A 203 2.67 19.75 5.24
CA GLN A 203 3.99 20.36 5.20
C GLN A 203 4.06 21.34 6.38
N ASP A 204 4.85 20.99 7.39
CA ASP A 204 5.25 21.93 8.43
C ASP A 204 5.95 23.10 7.74
N HIS A 205 5.20 24.16 7.47
CA HIS A 205 5.77 25.49 7.31
C HIS A 205 6.25 25.92 8.70
N LEU A 206 7.33 25.30 9.18
CA LEU A 206 8.25 25.94 10.11
C LEU A 206 8.82 27.13 9.34
N GLY A 207 8.09 28.24 9.40
CA GLY A 207 8.58 29.54 9.01
C GLY A 207 9.89 29.75 9.75
N THR A 208 10.97 29.84 8.98
CA THR A 208 12.18 30.53 9.41
C THR A 208 11.75 31.90 9.88
N ALA A 209 11.55 32.06 11.19
CA ALA A 209 11.62 33.35 11.83
C ALA A 209 13.07 33.80 11.64
N THR A 210 13.33 34.49 10.52
CA THR A 210 14.48 35.36 10.41
C THR A 210 14.29 36.42 11.47
N ASP A 211 14.97 36.20 12.58
CA ASP A 211 15.33 37.17 13.59
C ASP A 211 15.78 38.45 12.88
N LYS A 212 14.87 39.43 12.78
CA LYS A 212 15.25 40.82 12.52
C LYS A 212 15.46 41.46 13.88
N GLY A 213 16.59 41.14 14.47
CA GLY A 213 17.28 42.07 15.34
C GLY A 213 17.90 43.16 14.46
N GLU A 214 17.26 44.31 14.42
CA GLU A 214 17.84 45.67 14.34
C GLU A 214 16.73 46.72 14.44
#